data_AF-A0A8H4GUD5-F1
#
_entry.id   AF-A0A8H4GUD5-F1
#
_cell.length_a   1.000
_cell.length_b   1.000
_cell.length_c   1.000
_cell.angle_alpha   90.00
_cell.angle_beta   90.00
_cell.angle_gamma   90.00
#
_symmetry.space_group_name_H-M   'P 1'
#
loop_
_entity.id
_entity.type
_entity.pdbx_description
1 polymer ?
#
loop_
_entity_poly.entity_id
_entity_poly.type
_entity_poly.pdbx_seq_one_letter_code
_entity_poly.pdbx_strand_id
1 'polypeptide(L)'
;MGPTTLPLERFINKINEKIRLLKKGELNTEDRKVLKKGRLCFVWEESLGSSEVAVTTWRKSRARRSYKEIQEVSSHLFLAVLLVVTPTDCGKTSFESTLNYLTSLENYENYHYDLNPAAQKFFESTAAEQGFASNHHYLDFMQCLFPKRERRQIQFAYSLIRRDEIQSFLETMSQGIYSSKQWTNEEIQGGSTSGCVTIFIPTSEDEDGSCNIRVNRTLLMQAIHKFKMTKLSLA
;
A
#
# COMPACT_ATOMS: atom_id res chain seq x y z
N MET A 1 19.14 34.37 19.81
CA MET A 1 18.19 33.42 20.43
C MET A 1 17.64 32.56 19.30
N GLY A 2 18.12 31.31 19.17
CA GLY A 2 17.63 30.39 18.12
C GLY A 2 16.23 29.89 18.47
N PRO A 3 15.31 29.78 17.50
CA PRO A 3 13.96 29.33 17.77
C PRO A 3 13.95 27.84 18.12
N THR A 4 13.11 27.50 19.08
CA THR A 4 12.90 26.20 19.73
C THR A 4 12.59 25.07 18.74
N THR A 5 13.61 24.32 18.30
CA THR A 5 13.50 23.10 17.45
C THR A 5 13.06 21.84 18.23
N LEU A 6 13.12 21.87 19.55
CA LEU A 6 12.90 20.72 20.44
C LEU A 6 11.54 20.00 20.31
N PRO A 7 10.39 20.69 20.13
CA PRO A 7 9.09 20.00 20.05
C PRO A 7 8.90 19.25 18.72
N LEU A 8 9.39 19.82 17.62
CA LEU A 8 9.28 19.26 16.28
C LEU A 8 10.04 17.94 16.18
N GLU A 9 11.35 17.96 16.46
CA GLU A 9 12.22 16.78 16.37
C GLU A 9 11.68 15.62 17.22
N ARG A 10 11.13 15.93 18.40
CA ARG A 10 10.57 14.92 19.30
C ARG A 10 9.40 14.14 18.67
N PHE A 11 8.47 14.82 18.00
CA PHE A 11 7.34 14.13 17.37
C PHE A 11 7.77 13.40 16.11
N ILE A 12 8.60 14.02 15.28
CA ILE A 12 9.09 13.42 14.03
C ILE A 12 9.86 12.13 14.31
N ASN A 13 10.75 12.12 15.31
CA ASN A 13 11.50 10.91 15.68
C ASN A 13 10.57 9.78 16.15
N LYS A 14 9.54 10.10 16.94
CA LYS A 14 8.55 9.10 17.38
C LYS A 14 7.73 8.53 16.22
N ILE A 15 7.32 9.39 15.29
CA ILE A 15 6.56 9.00 14.10
C ILE A 15 7.41 8.09 13.22
N ASN A 16 8.64 8.49 12.91
CA ASN A 16 9.58 7.71 12.08
C ASN A 16 9.87 6.34 12.69
N GLU A 17 10.10 6.28 14.01
CA GLU A 17 10.32 5.01 14.69
C GLU A 17 9.08 4.12 14.65
N LYS A 18 7.88 4.69 14.81
CA LYS A 18 6.63 3.92 14.66
C LYS A 18 6.45 3.39 13.24
N ILE A 19 6.75 4.18 12.21
CA ILE A 19 6.68 3.74 10.81
C ILE A 19 7.65 2.58 10.57
N ARG A 20 8.87 2.66 11.09
CA ARG A 20 9.86 1.58 11.00
C ARG A 20 9.32 0.27 11.60
N LEU A 21 8.56 0.35 12.70
CA LEU A 21 7.89 -0.81 13.29
C LEU A 21 6.73 -1.29 12.42
N LEU A 22 5.88 -0.39 11.92
CA LEU A 22 4.74 -0.73 11.07
C LEU A 22 5.14 -1.35 9.73
N LYS A 23 6.30 -0.97 9.18
CA LYS A 23 6.91 -1.59 8.00
C LYS A 23 7.23 -3.07 8.17
N LYS A 24 7.27 -3.59 9.41
CA LYS A 24 7.38 -5.03 9.67
C LYS A 24 6.07 -5.78 9.48
N GLY A 25 4.98 -5.07 9.18
CA GLY A 25 3.70 -5.64 8.75
C GLY A 25 2.66 -5.87 9.84
N GLU A 26 2.92 -5.42 11.08
CA GLU A 26 2.08 -5.80 12.23
C GLU A 26 1.74 -4.64 13.16
N LEU A 27 0.44 -4.56 13.52
CA LEU A 27 -0.02 -3.82 14.69
C LEU A 27 0.13 -4.70 15.93
N ASN A 28 0.99 -4.28 16.86
CA ASN A 28 1.17 -4.99 18.12
C ASN A 28 -0.05 -4.80 19.05
N THR A 29 -0.07 -5.53 20.16
CA THR A 29 -1.17 -5.52 21.14
C THR A 29 -1.42 -4.13 21.73
N GLU A 30 -0.37 -3.36 22.01
CA GLU A 30 -0.50 -2.01 22.56
C GLU A 30 -1.05 -1.03 21.53
N ASP A 31 -0.65 -1.14 20.26
CA ASP A 31 -1.19 -0.34 19.17
C ASP A 31 -2.70 -0.58 19.02
N ARG A 32 -3.13 -1.85 19.00
CA ARG A 32 -4.55 -2.22 18.94
C ARG A 32 -5.34 -1.67 20.13
N LYS A 33 -4.76 -1.76 21.34
CA LYS A 33 -5.37 -1.24 22.57
C LYS A 33 -5.53 0.28 22.52
N VAL A 34 -4.50 1.00 22.08
CA VAL A 34 -4.53 2.46 21.95
C VAL A 34 -5.59 2.90 20.93
N LEU A 35 -5.67 2.22 19.79
CA LEU A 35 -6.66 2.51 18.75
C LEU A 35 -8.09 2.24 19.25
N LYS A 36 -8.32 1.07 19.88
CA LYS A 36 -9.63 0.64 20.38
C LYS A 36 -10.10 1.47 21.57
N LYS A 37 -9.21 1.99 22.42
CA LYS A 37 -9.53 2.84 23.60
C LYS A 37 -9.99 4.26 23.22
N GLY A 38 -10.57 4.42 22.04
CA GLY A 38 -11.26 5.64 21.62
C GLY A 38 -10.49 6.56 20.68
N ARG A 39 -9.27 6.22 20.21
CA ARG A 39 -8.60 7.07 19.21
C ARG A 39 -9.29 7.04 17.85
N LEU A 40 -9.74 5.87 17.41
CA LEU A 40 -10.44 5.74 16.12
C LEU A 40 -11.81 6.44 16.17
N CYS A 41 -12.63 6.10 17.17
CA CYS A 41 -13.90 6.78 17.41
C CYS A 41 -13.71 8.30 17.57
N PHE A 42 -12.72 8.77 18.34
CA PHE A 42 -12.49 10.20 18.50
C PHE A 42 -12.32 10.95 17.18
N VAL A 43 -11.65 10.36 16.17
CA VAL A 43 -11.39 11.01 14.89
C VAL A 43 -12.61 10.96 13.96
N TRP A 44 -13.32 9.84 13.92
CA TRP A 44 -14.37 9.59 12.90
C TRP A 44 -15.81 9.59 13.42
N GLU A 45 -16.02 9.71 14.73
CA GLU A 45 -17.35 9.90 15.31
C GLU A 45 -17.85 11.32 15.00
N GLU A 46 -19.00 11.40 14.36
CA GLU A 46 -19.72 12.65 14.17
C GLU A 46 -20.11 13.18 15.55
N SER A 47 -19.70 14.41 15.88
CA SER A 47 -20.06 15.01 17.17
C SER A 47 -21.56 15.24 17.24
N LEU A 48 -22.29 14.28 17.79
CA LEU A 48 -23.62 14.50 18.35
C LEU A 48 -23.41 15.45 19.53
N GLY A 49 -23.89 16.69 19.39
CA GLY A 49 -23.56 17.83 20.25
C GLY A 49 -23.54 17.47 21.73
N SER A 50 -22.33 17.34 22.29
CA SER A 50 -22.16 17.14 23.73
C SER A 50 -22.17 18.49 24.45
N SER A 51 -22.80 18.51 25.62
CA SER A 51 -22.88 19.64 26.56
C SER A 51 -21.51 19.92 27.23
N GLU A 52 -20.44 20.06 26.44
CA GLU A 52 -19.09 20.31 26.94
C GLU A 52 -18.73 21.80 27.01
N VAL A 53 -17.88 22.14 27.98
CA VAL A 53 -17.35 23.49 28.18
C VAL A 53 -16.56 23.95 26.93
N ALA A 54 -16.81 25.18 26.47
CA ALA A 54 -16.31 25.72 25.20
C ALA A 54 -14.80 25.54 24.95
N VAL A 55 -13.95 25.66 25.99
CA VAL A 55 -12.49 25.49 25.88
C VAL A 55 -12.10 24.04 25.55
N THR A 56 -12.81 23.06 26.12
CA THR A 56 -12.58 21.62 25.86
C THR A 56 -13.04 21.27 24.44
N THR A 57 -14.18 21.83 24.03
CA THR A 57 -14.70 21.70 22.65
C THR A 57 -13.68 22.22 21.64
N TRP A 58 -13.10 23.40 21.86
CA TRP A 58 -12.09 23.97 20.97
C TRP A 58 -10.85 23.08 20.83
N ARG A 59 -10.32 22.53 21.94
CA ARG A 59 -9.16 21.62 21.90
C ARG A 59 -9.45 20.33 21.15
N LYS A 60 -10.64 19.75 21.35
CA LYS A 60 -11.09 18.55 20.62
C LYS A 60 -11.24 18.82 19.13
N SER A 61 -11.91 19.92 18.77
CA SER A 61 -12.06 20.33 17.37
C SER A 61 -10.71 20.56 16.68
N ARG A 62 -9.76 21.20 17.38
CA ARG A 62 -8.40 21.42 16.85
C ARG A 62 -7.66 20.11 16.63
N ALA A 63 -7.69 19.18 17.60
CA ALA A 63 -7.05 17.88 17.46
C ALA A 63 -7.65 17.06 16.31
N ARG A 64 -8.99 17.04 16.18
CA ARG A 64 -9.69 16.38 15.06
C ARG A 64 -9.28 16.97 13.71
N ARG A 65 -9.21 18.29 13.62
CA ARG A 65 -8.76 18.98 12.41
C ARG A 65 -7.33 18.58 12.03
N SER A 66 -6.40 18.62 12.96
CA SER A 66 -5.00 18.21 12.72
C SER A 66 -4.90 16.76 12.23
N TYR A 67 -5.66 15.83 12.83
CA TYR A 67 -5.68 14.44 12.36
C TYR A 67 -6.25 14.31 10.95
N LYS A 68 -7.32 15.04 10.65
CA LYS A 68 -7.96 15.04 9.34
C LYS A 68 -7.01 15.58 8.26
N GLU A 69 -6.36 16.71 8.51
CA GLU A 69 -5.37 17.29 7.57
C GLU A 69 -4.23 16.30 7.27
N ILE A 70 -3.75 15.58 8.28
CA ILE A 70 -2.72 14.55 8.08
C ILE A 70 -3.27 13.36 7.26
N GLN A 71 -4.52 12.96 7.51
CA GLN A 71 -5.15 11.87 6.77
C GLN A 71 -5.35 12.23 5.29
N GLU A 72 -5.73 13.47 5.01
CA GLU A 72 -5.94 13.98 3.65
C GLU A 72 -4.65 13.95 2.81
N VAL A 73 -3.48 14.17 3.42
CA VAL A 73 -2.19 14.06 2.71
C VAL A 73 -1.65 12.63 2.66
N SER A 74 -1.86 11.80 3.68
CA SER A 74 -1.44 10.40 3.68
C SER A 74 -2.08 9.56 4.80
N SER A 75 -2.88 8.56 4.43
CA SER A 75 -3.47 7.59 5.38
C SER A 75 -2.44 6.77 6.15
N HIS A 76 -1.27 6.51 5.55
CA HIS A 76 -0.17 5.79 6.21
C HIS A 76 0.49 6.65 7.29
N LEU A 77 0.80 7.91 6.95
CA LEU A 77 1.31 8.86 7.94
C LEU A 77 0.30 9.08 9.07
N PHE A 78 -0.97 9.25 8.72
CA PHE A 78 -2.05 9.43 9.68
C PHE A 78 -2.11 8.31 10.71
N LEU A 79 -2.05 7.03 10.31
CA LEU A 79 -2.07 5.93 11.27
C LEU A 79 -0.87 5.98 12.23
N ALA A 80 0.34 6.26 11.72
CA ALA A 80 1.52 6.40 12.55
C ALA A 80 1.37 7.54 13.57
N VAL A 81 0.88 8.71 13.13
CA VAL A 81 0.60 9.86 14.00
C VAL A 81 -0.49 9.51 15.02
N LEU A 82 -1.58 8.88 14.59
CA LEU A 82 -2.69 8.46 15.44
C LEU A 82 -2.24 7.50 16.52
N LEU A 83 -1.18 6.71 16.32
CA LEU A 83 -0.62 5.81 17.32
C LEU A 83 0.29 6.53 18.32
N VAL A 84 1.11 7.50 17.88
CA VAL A 84 2.16 8.09 18.75
C VAL A 84 1.83 9.46 19.32
N VAL A 85 0.96 10.23 18.67
CA VAL A 85 0.54 11.56 19.10
C VAL A 85 -0.86 11.45 19.71
N THR A 86 -1.01 11.89 20.96
CA THR A 86 -2.30 11.88 21.64
C THR A 86 -3.20 13.00 21.12
N PRO A 87 -4.54 12.90 21.22
CA PRO A 87 -5.43 14.02 20.91
C PRO A 87 -5.08 15.29 21.69
N THR A 88 -4.68 15.14 22.95
CA THR A 88 -4.24 16.25 23.80
C THR A 88 -3.02 16.97 23.23
N ASP A 89 -2.03 16.24 22.73
CA ASP A 89 -0.84 16.85 22.12
C ASP A 89 -1.17 17.45 20.75
N CYS A 90 -1.99 16.75 19.96
CA CYS A 90 -2.43 17.18 18.64
C CYS A 90 -3.22 18.51 18.67
N GLY A 91 -3.94 18.76 19.77
CA GLY A 91 -4.69 20.00 20.01
C GLY A 91 -3.86 21.17 20.55
N LYS A 92 -2.56 20.99 20.86
CA LYS A 92 -1.69 22.07 21.33
C LYS A 92 -1.19 22.93 20.17
N THR A 93 -1.03 24.23 20.40
CA THR A 93 -0.38 25.14 19.44
C THR A 93 1.07 24.74 19.16
N SER A 94 1.76 24.15 20.13
CA SER A 94 3.13 23.63 19.94
C SER A 94 3.24 22.48 18.93
N PHE A 95 2.12 21.85 18.55
CA PHE A 95 2.10 20.80 17.53
C PHE A 95 1.97 21.38 16.11
N GLU A 96 1.60 22.65 15.96
CA GLU A 96 1.34 23.29 14.66
C GLU A 96 2.56 23.29 13.75
N SER A 97 3.77 23.50 14.29
CA SER A 97 5.00 23.36 13.50
C SER A 97 5.23 21.95 12.98
N THR A 98 4.85 20.93 13.75
CA THR A 98 4.92 19.52 13.35
C THR A 98 3.88 19.21 12.29
N LEU A 99 2.64 19.68 12.47
CA LEU A 99 1.57 19.53 11.49
C LEU A 99 1.96 20.17 10.15
N ASN A 100 2.44 21.41 10.16
CA ASN A 100 2.87 22.12 8.96
C ASN A 100 4.00 21.37 8.24
N TYR A 101 5.02 20.91 8.98
CA TYR A 101 6.09 20.11 8.40
C TYR A 101 5.58 18.81 7.76
N LEU A 102 4.71 18.08 8.46
CA LEU A 102 4.18 16.80 8.00
C LEU A 102 3.26 16.94 6.78
N THR A 103 2.51 18.04 6.70
CA THR A 103 1.56 18.30 5.59
C THR A 103 2.21 18.99 4.40
N SER A 104 3.43 19.55 4.56
CA SER A 104 4.18 20.20 3.48
C SER A 104 5.22 19.29 2.80
N LEU A 105 5.22 17.99 3.09
CA LEU A 105 6.17 17.07 2.45
C LEU A 105 5.80 16.86 0.98
N GLU A 106 6.78 16.97 0.08
CA GLU A 106 6.56 16.77 -1.36
C GLU A 106 6.24 15.31 -1.70
N ASN A 107 6.73 14.36 -0.90
CA ASN A 107 6.57 12.93 -1.12
C ASN A 107 6.35 12.17 0.21
N TYR A 108 5.39 11.25 0.19
CA TYR A 108 5.02 10.40 1.31
C TYR A 108 5.43 8.91 1.15
N GLU A 109 6.17 8.54 0.11
CA GLU A 109 6.60 7.15 -0.14
C GLU A 109 7.37 6.54 1.04
N ASN A 110 8.19 7.33 1.73
CA ASN A 110 8.93 6.87 2.91
C ASN A 110 8.02 6.45 4.07
N TYR A 111 6.77 6.89 4.07
CA TYR A 111 5.74 6.58 5.07
C TYR A 111 4.91 5.36 4.68
N HIS A 112 5.06 4.83 3.47
CA HIS A 112 4.27 3.71 2.97
C HIS A 112 4.64 2.39 3.65
N TYR A 113 3.63 1.58 4.00
CA TYR A 113 3.79 0.25 4.55
C TYR A 113 2.53 -0.58 4.33
N ASP A 114 2.69 -1.89 4.15
CA ASP A 114 1.58 -2.83 4.07
C ASP A 114 1.31 -3.42 5.46
N LEU A 115 0.05 -3.39 5.90
CA LEU A 115 -0.39 -4.11 7.09
C LEU A 115 -0.98 -5.47 6.72
N ASN A 116 -0.84 -6.44 7.64
CA ASN A 116 -1.36 -7.78 7.41
C ASN A 116 -2.91 -7.85 7.43
N PRO A 117 -3.52 -8.92 6.88
CA PRO A 117 -4.98 -9.10 6.90
C PRO A 117 -5.59 -9.15 8.31
N ALA A 118 -4.81 -9.49 9.34
CA ALA A 118 -5.28 -9.47 10.72
C ALA A 118 -5.44 -8.04 11.28
N ALA A 119 -4.70 -7.07 10.76
CA ALA A 119 -4.91 -5.65 11.01
C ALA A 119 -6.18 -5.15 10.30
N GLN A 120 -6.40 -5.58 9.05
CA GLN A 120 -7.61 -5.24 8.29
C GLN A 120 -8.88 -5.65 9.05
N LYS A 121 -8.97 -6.93 9.44
CA LYS A 121 -10.10 -7.45 10.21
C LYS A 121 -10.32 -6.71 11.51
N PHE A 122 -9.23 -6.28 12.17
CA PHE A 122 -9.33 -5.50 13.40
C PHE A 122 -9.93 -4.11 13.18
N PHE A 123 -9.53 -3.41 12.11
CA PHE A 123 -10.14 -2.12 11.79
C PHE A 123 -11.61 -2.28 11.42
N GLU A 124 -11.95 -3.26 10.59
CA GLU A 124 -13.33 -3.57 10.18
C GLU A 124 -14.22 -3.88 11.41
N SER A 125 -13.76 -4.76 12.30
CA SER A 125 -14.52 -5.11 13.51
C SER A 125 -14.66 -3.90 14.44
N THR A 126 -13.58 -3.12 14.63
CA THR A 126 -13.61 -1.95 15.51
C THR A 126 -14.54 -0.86 14.97
N ALA A 127 -14.56 -0.64 13.66
CA ALA A 127 -15.44 0.33 13.02
C ALA A 127 -16.91 -0.04 13.15
N ALA A 128 -17.23 -1.34 13.01
CA ALA A 128 -18.58 -1.85 13.26
C ALA A 128 -18.99 -1.71 14.74
N GLU A 129 -18.10 -2.08 15.66
CA GLU A 129 -18.33 -1.97 17.11
C GLU A 129 -18.53 -0.52 17.57
N GLN A 130 -17.79 0.43 16.98
CA GLN A 130 -17.78 1.85 17.39
C GLN A 130 -18.65 2.74 16.49
N GLY A 131 -19.39 2.16 15.53
CA GLY A 131 -20.41 2.88 14.76
C GLY A 131 -19.90 3.84 13.68
N PHE A 132 -18.63 3.75 13.26
CA PHE A 132 -18.06 4.60 12.21
C PHE A 132 -17.75 3.87 10.90
N ALA A 133 -18.23 2.63 10.73
CA ALA A 133 -17.98 1.81 9.53
C ALA A 133 -18.43 2.46 8.21
N SER A 134 -19.41 3.37 8.24
CA SER A 134 -19.90 4.12 7.08
C SER A 134 -19.19 5.46 6.85
N ASN A 135 -18.26 5.87 7.73
CA ASN A 135 -17.57 7.15 7.59
C ASN A 135 -16.66 7.14 6.34
N HIS A 136 -16.86 8.10 5.44
CA HIS A 136 -16.08 8.21 4.19
C HIS A 136 -14.56 8.23 4.42
N HIS A 137 -14.06 9.00 5.39
CA HIS A 137 -12.64 9.06 5.71
C HIS A 137 -12.13 7.70 6.20
N TYR A 138 -12.92 6.97 6.99
CA TYR A 138 -12.56 5.61 7.37
C TYR A 138 -12.49 4.66 6.16
N LEU A 139 -13.44 4.76 5.22
CA LEU A 139 -13.43 3.95 4.01
C LEU A 139 -12.21 4.24 3.12
N ASP A 140 -11.87 5.53 2.93
CA ASP A 140 -10.68 5.94 2.17
C ASP A 140 -9.40 5.42 2.84
N PHE A 141 -9.32 5.53 4.17
CA PHE A 141 -8.24 4.97 4.98
C PHE A 141 -8.07 3.47 4.74
N MET A 142 -9.17 2.71 4.75
CA MET A 142 -9.15 1.27 4.51
C MET A 142 -8.69 0.93 3.09
N GLN A 143 -9.13 1.69 2.08
CA GLN A 143 -8.69 1.50 0.69
C GLN A 143 -7.20 1.79 0.51
N CYS A 144 -6.66 2.79 1.22
CA CYS A 144 -5.24 3.14 1.15
C CYS A 144 -4.33 2.09 1.81
N LEU A 145 -4.68 1.64 3.03
CA LEU A 145 -3.83 0.71 3.81
C LEU A 145 -4.03 -0.75 3.43
N PHE A 146 -5.19 -1.08 2.88
CA PHE A 146 -5.53 -2.42 2.43
C PHE A 146 -6.06 -2.32 1.00
N PRO A 147 -5.23 -1.85 0.04
CA PRO A 147 -5.65 -1.78 -1.34
C PRO A 147 -6.08 -3.18 -1.73
N LYS A 148 -7.31 -3.30 -2.23
CA LYS A 148 -7.77 -4.53 -2.84
C LYS A 148 -6.76 -4.79 -3.94
N ARG A 149 -5.82 -5.73 -3.71
CA ARG A 149 -4.94 -6.21 -4.75
C ARG A 149 -5.90 -6.77 -5.78
N GLU A 150 -6.17 -6.01 -6.84
CA GLU A 150 -6.84 -6.55 -8.00
C GLU A 150 -6.07 -7.83 -8.29
N ARG A 151 -6.77 -8.97 -8.20
CA ARG A 151 -6.19 -10.25 -8.58
C ARG A 151 -5.48 -9.98 -9.88
N ARG A 152 -4.17 -10.23 -9.97
CA ARG A 152 -3.40 -10.05 -11.21
C ARG A 152 -4.31 -10.55 -12.33
N GLN A 153 -4.87 -9.64 -13.12
CA GLN A 153 -5.74 -10.05 -14.20
C GLN A 153 -4.78 -10.63 -15.23
N ILE A 154 -4.59 -11.95 -15.15
CA ILE A 154 -3.86 -12.68 -16.17
C ILE A 154 -4.75 -12.60 -17.39
N GLN A 155 -4.38 -11.72 -18.32
CA GLN A 155 -5.02 -11.59 -19.61
C GLN A 155 -4.36 -12.61 -20.53
N PHE A 156 -5.15 -13.51 -21.09
CA PHE A 156 -4.68 -14.43 -22.10
C PHE A 156 -4.69 -13.71 -23.44
N ALA A 157 -3.69 -13.96 -24.27
CA ALA A 157 -3.63 -13.46 -25.63
C ALA A 157 -3.24 -14.61 -26.55
N TYR A 158 -3.85 -14.65 -27.74
CA TYR A 158 -3.56 -15.64 -28.76
C TYR A 158 -3.29 -14.95 -30.09
N SER A 159 -2.50 -15.60 -30.94
CA SER A 159 -2.30 -15.16 -32.33
C SER A 159 -2.20 -16.37 -33.24
N LEU A 160 -2.60 -16.17 -34.49
CA LEU A 160 -2.26 -17.04 -35.60
C LEU A 160 -0.95 -16.55 -36.23
N ILE A 161 0.15 -16.67 -35.47
CA ILE A 161 1.47 -16.27 -35.97
C ILE A 161 1.79 -17.10 -37.21
N ARG A 162 2.25 -16.44 -38.28
CA ARG A 162 2.64 -17.13 -39.50
C ARG A 162 3.86 -18.01 -39.24
N ARG A 163 3.94 -19.17 -39.89
CA ARG A 163 5.03 -20.14 -39.67
C ARG A 163 6.42 -19.53 -39.90
N ASP A 164 6.56 -18.66 -40.90
CA ASP A 164 7.80 -17.94 -41.21
C ASP A 164 8.17 -16.86 -40.18
N GLU A 165 7.24 -16.45 -39.32
CA GLU A 165 7.46 -15.44 -38.27
C GLU A 165 7.78 -16.06 -36.90
N ILE A 166 7.64 -17.38 -36.74
CA ILE A 166 7.87 -18.09 -35.46
C ILE A 166 9.28 -17.81 -34.92
N GLN A 167 10.29 -17.88 -35.79
CA GLN A 167 11.68 -17.64 -35.39
C GLN A 167 11.86 -16.22 -34.81
N SER A 168 11.32 -15.20 -35.50
CA SER A 168 11.39 -13.81 -35.03
C SER A 168 10.64 -13.61 -33.71
N PHE A 169 9.54 -14.33 -33.51
CA PHE A 169 8.81 -14.32 -32.25
C PHE A 169 9.66 -14.90 -31.11
N LEU A 170 10.27 -16.07 -31.31
CA LEU A 170 11.12 -16.73 -30.30
C LEU A 170 12.36 -15.89 -29.96
N GLU A 171 12.98 -15.23 -30.94
CA GLU A 171 14.09 -14.29 -30.70
C GLU A 171 13.67 -13.11 -29.83
N THR A 172 12.48 -12.54 -30.09
CA THR A 172 11.91 -11.46 -29.27
C THR A 172 11.65 -11.93 -27.84
N MET A 173 11.14 -13.16 -27.66
CA MET A 173 10.92 -13.74 -26.34
C MET A 173 12.24 -14.01 -25.61
N SER A 174 13.27 -14.51 -26.31
CA SER A 174 14.60 -14.75 -25.75
C SER A 174 15.21 -13.45 -25.20
N GLN A 175 15.17 -12.35 -25.97
CA GLN A 175 15.56 -11.03 -25.49
C GLN A 175 14.73 -10.59 -24.26
N GLY A 176 13.44 -10.92 -24.29
CA GLY A 176 12.53 -10.75 -23.16
C GLY A 176 12.98 -11.47 -21.89
N ILE A 177 13.49 -12.70 -21.99
CA ILE A 177 13.97 -13.49 -20.85
C ILE A 177 15.17 -12.79 -20.20
N TYR A 178 16.22 -12.50 -20.99
CA TYR A 178 17.48 -11.93 -20.48
C TYR A 178 17.32 -10.53 -19.89
N SER A 179 16.30 -9.79 -20.30
CA SER A 179 15.97 -8.46 -19.76
C SER A 179 14.88 -8.50 -18.68
N SER A 180 14.46 -9.68 -18.24
CA SER A 180 13.40 -9.83 -17.23
C SER A 180 13.93 -9.56 -15.83
N LYS A 181 13.06 -9.07 -14.94
CA LYS A 181 13.40 -8.90 -13.52
C LYS A 181 13.82 -10.22 -12.85
N GLN A 182 13.22 -11.34 -13.28
CA GLN A 182 13.57 -12.66 -12.75
C GLN A 182 15.03 -13.00 -13.07
N TRP A 183 15.43 -12.79 -14.32
CA TRP A 183 16.81 -13.02 -14.76
C TRP A 183 17.81 -12.17 -13.98
N THR A 184 17.56 -10.86 -13.87
CA THR A 184 18.43 -9.96 -13.09
C THR A 184 18.57 -10.40 -11.64
N ASN A 185 17.47 -10.85 -11.01
CA ASN A 185 17.51 -11.33 -9.63
C ASN A 185 18.35 -12.61 -9.49
N GLU A 186 18.27 -13.52 -10.47
CA GLU A 186 19.03 -14.77 -10.50
C GLU A 186 20.54 -14.52 -10.71
N GLU A 187 20.90 -13.59 -11.60
CA GLU A 187 22.29 -13.17 -11.81
C GLU A 187 22.91 -12.58 -10.54
N ILE A 188 22.16 -11.73 -9.81
CA ILE A 188 22.62 -11.16 -8.53
C ILE A 188 22.86 -12.27 -7.49
N GLN A 189 22.08 -13.35 -7.54
CA GLN A 189 22.24 -14.49 -6.64
C GLN A 189 23.38 -15.44 -7.04
N GLY A 190 23.98 -15.27 -8.22
CA GLY A 190 25.12 -16.05 -8.70
C GLY A 190 24.82 -17.51 -9.06
N GLY A 191 23.54 -17.84 -9.29
CA GLY A 191 23.11 -19.18 -9.69
C GLY A 191 23.38 -19.46 -11.17
N SER A 192 23.54 -20.74 -11.53
CA SER A 192 23.68 -21.20 -12.93
C SER A 192 22.37 -21.72 -13.55
N THR A 193 21.27 -21.64 -12.80
CA THR A 193 19.94 -22.13 -13.22
C THR A 193 18.96 -20.97 -13.27
N SER A 194 17.93 -21.08 -14.11
CA SER A 194 16.88 -20.06 -14.24
C SER A 194 15.50 -20.64 -14.01
N GLY A 195 14.68 -19.91 -13.25
CA GLY A 195 13.25 -20.13 -13.08
C GLY A 195 12.39 -19.40 -14.11
N CYS A 196 12.98 -18.87 -15.19
CA CYS A 196 12.25 -18.16 -16.24
C CYS A 196 11.42 -19.08 -17.14
N VAL A 197 11.70 -20.39 -17.18
CA VAL A 197 10.98 -21.35 -18.03
C VAL A 197 10.34 -22.43 -17.16
N THR A 198 9.07 -22.72 -17.42
CA THR A 198 8.34 -23.85 -16.80
C THR A 198 7.67 -24.64 -17.92
N ILE A 199 7.95 -25.94 -18.00
CA ILE A 199 7.41 -26.82 -19.03
C ILE A 199 6.34 -27.70 -18.40
N PHE A 200 5.19 -27.81 -19.07
CA PHE A 200 4.13 -28.75 -18.78
C PHE A 200 4.29 -29.94 -19.72
N ILE A 201 4.63 -31.08 -19.14
CA ILE A 201 4.86 -32.33 -19.86
C ILE A 201 3.56 -33.14 -19.76
N PRO A 202 2.87 -33.40 -20.89
CA PRO A 202 1.70 -34.25 -20.90
C PRO A 202 2.09 -35.70 -20.60
N THR A 203 1.17 -36.47 -20.04
CA THR A 203 1.39 -37.88 -19.71
C THR A 203 1.07 -38.84 -20.86
N SER A 204 0.33 -38.37 -21.86
CA SER A 204 -0.01 -39.11 -23.08
C SER A 204 1.05 -38.88 -24.16
N GLU A 205 1.38 -39.90 -24.94
CA GLU A 205 2.33 -39.79 -26.06
C GLU A 205 1.76 -39.00 -27.26
N ASP A 206 0.44 -38.90 -27.35
CA ASP A 206 -0.26 -38.24 -28.47
C ASP A 206 -0.56 -36.75 -28.21
N GLU A 207 -0.09 -36.19 -27.09
CA GLU A 207 -0.38 -34.82 -26.67
C GLU A 207 0.84 -33.91 -26.81
N ASP A 208 0.60 -32.70 -27.32
CA ASP A 208 1.63 -31.65 -27.38
C ASP A 208 1.93 -31.06 -25.99
N GLY A 209 3.20 -30.76 -25.74
CA GLY A 209 3.63 -30.03 -24.55
C GLY A 209 3.33 -28.53 -24.61
N SER A 210 3.35 -27.87 -23.46
CA SER A 210 3.29 -26.41 -23.37
C SER A 210 4.32 -25.87 -22.39
N CYS A 211 4.63 -24.59 -22.48
CA CYS A 211 5.52 -23.95 -21.50
C CYS A 211 5.07 -22.52 -21.18
N ASN A 212 5.42 -22.08 -19.99
CA ASN A 212 5.35 -20.70 -19.56
C ASN A 212 6.75 -20.10 -19.53
N ILE A 213 6.89 -18.92 -20.12
CA ILE A 213 8.15 -18.17 -20.16
C ILE A 213 7.96 -16.82 -19.49
N ARG A 214 8.82 -16.50 -18.52
CA ARG A 214 8.88 -15.17 -17.89
C ARG A 214 9.73 -14.25 -18.73
N VAL A 215 9.13 -13.17 -19.18
CA VAL A 215 9.79 -12.17 -20.03
C VAL A 215 9.57 -10.76 -19.49
N ASN A 216 10.44 -9.84 -19.88
CA ASN A 216 10.27 -8.42 -19.64
C ASN A 216 8.93 -7.93 -20.20
N ARG A 217 8.16 -7.21 -19.38
CA ARG A 217 6.82 -6.74 -19.73
C ARG A 217 6.82 -5.86 -20.98
N THR A 218 7.79 -4.97 -21.13
CA THR A 218 7.83 -4.01 -22.25
C THR A 218 8.02 -4.74 -23.57
N LEU A 219 8.98 -5.67 -23.63
CA LEU A 219 9.21 -6.49 -24.82
C LEU A 219 8.02 -7.42 -25.11
N LEU A 220 7.39 -7.99 -24.09
CA LEU A 220 6.17 -8.79 -24.26
C LEU A 220 5.05 -7.98 -24.91
N MET A 221 4.79 -6.75 -24.42
CA MET A 221 3.76 -5.90 -25.01
C MET A 221 4.07 -5.50 -26.46
N GLN A 222 5.34 -5.26 -26.77
CA GLN A 222 5.78 -5.00 -28.15
C GLN A 222 5.58 -6.23 -29.04
N ALA A 223 5.91 -7.42 -28.56
CA ALA A 223 5.68 -8.67 -29.28
C ALA A 223 4.18 -8.92 -29.52
N ILE A 224 3.34 -8.73 -28.49
CA ILE A 224 1.87 -8.81 -28.61
C ILE A 224 1.37 -7.94 -29.75
N HIS A 225 1.85 -6.70 -29.85
CA HIS A 225 1.48 -5.80 -30.94
C HIS A 225 2.06 -6.25 -32.30
N LYS A 226 3.36 -6.53 -32.36
CA LYS A 226 4.10 -6.91 -33.58
C LYS A 226 3.49 -8.14 -34.24
N PHE A 227 3.15 -9.15 -33.44
CA PHE A 227 2.59 -10.43 -33.90
C PHE A 227 1.06 -10.49 -33.80
N LYS A 228 0.40 -9.31 -33.66
CA LYS A 228 -1.06 -9.14 -33.69
C LYS A 228 -1.82 -10.09 -32.75
N MET A 229 -1.29 -10.28 -31.54
CA MET A 229 -1.94 -11.10 -30.53
C MET A 229 -3.21 -10.40 -30.03
N THR A 230 -4.31 -11.13 -30.05
CA THR A 230 -5.63 -10.69 -29.62
C THR A 230 -5.88 -11.15 -28.20
N LYS A 231 -6.37 -10.26 -27.34
CA LYS A 231 -6.77 -10.61 -25.98
C LYS A 231 -7.95 -11.58 -26.03
N LEU A 232 -7.85 -12.69 -25.31
CA LEU A 232 -8.98 -13.55 -25.01
C LEU A 232 -9.76 -12.93 -23.86
N SER A 233 -11.02 -12.59 -24.11
CA SER A 233 -11.98 -12.42 -23.02
C SER A 233 -12.32 -13.82 -22.51
N LEU A 234 -11.78 -14.20 -21.35
CA LEU A 234 -12.32 -15.35 -20.64
C LEU A 234 -13.70 -14.96 -20.12
N ALA A 235 -14.73 -15.66 -20.60
CA ALA A 235 -16.10 -15.56 -20.10
C ALA A 235 -16.22 -16.19 -18.71
#